data_AF-A0A6G3MN66-F1
#
_entry.id   AF-A0A6G3MN66-F1
#
_cell.length_a   1.000
_cell.length_b   1.000
_cell.length_c   1.000
_cell.angle_alpha   90.00
_cell.angle_beta   90.00
_cell.angle_gamma   90.00
#
_symmetry.space_group_name_H-M   'P 1'
#
loop_
_entity.id
_entity.type
_entity.pdbx_description
1 polymer ?
#
loop_
_entity_poly.entity_id
_entity_poly.type
_entity_poly.pdbx_seq_one_letter_code
_entity_poly.pdbx_strand_id
1 'polypeptide(L)'
;YSHTGHRGKPLARVKKTKQKLTVLFCCNRSGTDKMKLSMIGHATNSRCFKNIQSLPCTYRADKNASMSQAIFGERLSLINSEIKRANRRILLLADSCCTHNVLSILANIKVVFF
;
A
#
# COMPACT_ATOMS: atom_id res chain seq x y z
N TYR A 1 -29.79 35.45 -45.05
CA TYR A 1 -29.85 35.04 -43.63
C TYR A 1 -28.57 34.33 -43.26
N SER A 2 -27.65 35.06 -42.65
CA SER A 2 -26.31 34.60 -42.28
C SER A 2 -26.38 33.90 -40.92
N HIS A 3 -26.17 32.58 -40.87
CA HIS A 3 -25.95 31.89 -39.59
C HIS A 3 -24.49 32.05 -39.18
N THR A 4 -24.24 32.98 -38.26
CA THR A 4 -22.99 33.05 -37.52
C THR A 4 -22.91 31.86 -36.55
N GLY A 5 -22.13 30.83 -36.92
CA GLY A 5 -21.80 29.72 -36.03
C GLY A 5 -20.86 30.18 -34.91
N HIS A 6 -21.38 30.30 -33.68
CA HIS A 6 -20.55 30.48 -32.51
C HIS A 6 -19.77 29.18 -32.25
N ARG A 7 -18.47 29.20 -32.59
CA ARG A 7 -17.52 28.17 -32.14
C ARG A 7 -17.43 28.21 -30.62
N GLY A 8 -18.04 27.23 -29.95
CA GLY A 8 -17.85 27.00 -28.52
C GLY A 8 -16.36 26.85 -28.21
N LYS A 9 -15.89 27.55 -27.18
CA LYS A 9 -14.52 27.44 -26.68
C LYS A 9 -14.27 25.97 -26.28
N PRO A 10 -13.11 25.37 -26.59
CA PRO A 10 -12.81 24.03 -26.12
C PRO A 10 -12.83 24.04 -24.59
N LEU A 11 -13.77 23.29 -24.01
CA LEU A 11 -13.84 23.06 -22.58
C LEU A 11 -12.50 22.46 -22.15
N ALA A 12 -11.75 23.21 -21.33
CA ALA A 12 -10.47 22.74 -20.79
C ALA A 12 -10.68 21.34 -20.20
N ARG A 13 -9.89 20.36 -20.67
CA ARG A 13 -9.95 18.99 -20.19
C ARG A 13 -9.70 18.99 -18.68
N VAL A 14 -10.76 18.89 -17.89
CA VAL A 14 -10.66 18.78 -16.43
C VAL A 14 -9.90 17.50 -16.13
N LYS A 15 -8.60 17.61 -15.83
CA LYS A 15 -7.79 16.50 -15.34
C LYS A 15 -8.37 16.10 -13.98
N LYS A 16 -9.20 15.06 -13.95
CA LYS A 16 -9.53 14.39 -12.69
C LYS A 16 -8.22 13.96 -12.05
N THR A 17 -7.93 14.51 -10.87
CA THR A 17 -6.84 14.02 -10.02
C THR A 17 -7.15 12.57 -9.67
N LYS A 18 -6.41 11.63 -10.26
CA LYS A 18 -6.54 10.21 -9.93
C LYS A 18 -6.18 10.05 -8.45
N GLN A 19 -7.18 9.74 -7.62
CA GLN A 19 -6.93 9.32 -6.25
C GLN A 19 -6.46 7.88 -6.30
N LYS A 20 -5.31 7.60 -5.66
CA LYS A 20 -4.76 6.26 -5.55
C LYS A 20 -4.59 5.88 -4.08
N LEU A 21 -4.94 4.64 -3.80
CA LEU A 21 -4.79 4.00 -2.51
C LEU A 21 -4.30 2.58 -2.77
N THR A 22 -3.15 2.23 -2.24
CA THR A 22 -2.62 0.86 -2.34
C THR A 22 -2.90 0.14 -1.03
N VAL A 23 -3.33 -1.12 -1.12
CA VAL A 23 -3.55 -1.98 0.05
C VAL A 23 -2.73 -3.24 -0.12
N LEU A 24 -1.95 -3.57 0.90
CA LEU A 24 -1.20 -4.82 0.98
C LEU A 24 -1.94 -5.79 1.88
N PHE A 25 -2.19 -6.98 1.32
CA PHE A 25 -2.81 -8.11 1.99
C PHE A 25 -1.76 -9.19 2.22
N CYS A 26 -1.80 -9.83 3.39
CA CYS A 26 -0.99 -11.01 3.68
C CYS A 26 -1.85 -12.02 4.44
N CYS A 27 -1.92 -13.24 3.94
CA CYS A 27 -2.65 -14.33 4.57
C CYS A 27 -1.94 -15.67 4.32
N ASN A 28 -2.29 -16.68 5.10
CA ASN A 28 -1.90 -18.06 4.80
C ASN A 28 -2.69 -18.61 3.60
N ARG A 29 -2.27 -19.77 3.09
CA ARG A 29 -2.87 -20.42 1.91
C ARG A 29 -4.37 -20.69 2.04
N SER A 30 -4.84 -21.02 3.24
CA SER A 30 -6.27 -21.27 3.50
C SER A 30 -7.08 -19.99 3.77
N GLY A 31 -6.41 -18.84 3.92
CA GLY A 31 -7.05 -17.57 4.27
C GLY A 31 -7.59 -17.47 5.70
N THR A 32 -7.32 -18.46 6.56
CA THR A 32 -7.78 -18.48 7.97
C THR A 32 -6.92 -17.62 8.88
N ASP A 33 -5.65 -17.45 8.54
CA ASP A 33 -4.72 -16.59 9.26
C ASP A 33 -4.44 -15.35 8.40
N LYS A 34 -4.99 -14.21 8.81
CA LYS A 34 -4.93 -12.94 8.08
C LYS A 34 -4.12 -11.95 8.91
N MET A 35 -3.10 -11.38 8.28
CA MET A 35 -2.29 -10.34 8.91
C MET A 35 -3.01 -8.99 8.82
N LYS A 36 -2.67 -8.07 9.72
CA LYS A 36 -3.20 -6.69 9.71
C LYS A 36 -2.98 -6.03 8.35
N LEU A 37 -3.99 -5.32 7.84
CA LEU A 37 -3.88 -4.63 6.55
C LEU A 37 -2.88 -3.48 6.61
N SER A 38 -2.20 -3.23 5.49
CA SER A 38 -1.35 -2.05 5.30
C SER A 38 -1.85 -1.22 4.14
N MET A 39 -2.17 0.03 4.42
CA MET A 39 -2.72 1.00 3.47
C MET A 39 -1.68 2.07 3.16
N ILE A 40 -1.58 2.43 1.89
CA ILE A 40 -0.67 3.47 1.41
C ILE A 40 -1.47 4.50 0.61
N GLY A 41 -1.52 5.73 1.08
CA GLY A 41 -2.12 6.86 0.38
C GLY A 41 -1.12 7.94 0.03
N HIS A 42 -1.60 9.07 -0.49
CA HIS A 42 -0.73 10.19 -0.89
C HIS A 42 -0.29 11.09 0.26
N ALA A 43 -1.15 11.28 1.26
CA ALA A 43 -0.97 12.31 2.28
C ALA A 43 -0.79 11.69 3.66
N THR A 44 0.30 12.03 4.35
CA THR A 44 0.59 11.56 5.71
C THR A 44 -0.57 11.87 6.66
N ASN A 45 -1.11 13.08 6.56
CA ASN A 45 -2.28 13.54 7.32
C ASN A 45 -3.48 13.68 6.39
N SER A 46 -4.03 12.54 5.96
CA SER A 46 -5.30 12.55 5.22
C SER A 46 -6.39 13.20 6.07
N ARG A 47 -7.10 14.18 5.50
CA ARG A 47 -8.26 14.82 6.15
C ARG A 47 -9.32 13.79 6.57
N CYS A 48 -9.39 12.65 5.89
CA CYS A 48 -10.29 11.55 6.20
C CYS A 48 -10.00 10.87 7.56
N PHE A 49 -8.79 11.04 8.11
CA PHE A 49 -8.42 10.50 9.43
C PHE A 49 -8.43 11.54 10.54
N LYS A 50 -8.94 12.75 10.26
CA LYS A 50 -9.09 13.77 11.29
C LYS A 50 -10.00 13.23 12.40
N ASN A 51 -9.55 13.33 13.64
CA ASN A 51 -10.23 12.83 14.85
C ASN A 51 -10.36 11.29 14.94
N ILE A 52 -9.66 10.53 14.10
CA ILE A 52 -9.58 9.08 14.28
C ILE A 52 -8.43 8.77 15.23
N GLN A 53 -8.75 8.17 16.38
CA GLN A 53 -7.77 7.85 17.43
C GLN A 53 -6.96 6.58 17.09
N SER A 54 -7.58 5.59 16.44
CA SER A 54 -6.90 4.37 16.03
C SER A 54 -7.49 3.82 14.73
N LEU A 55 -6.63 3.22 13.91
CA LEU A 55 -7.04 2.55 12.68
C LEU A 55 -6.91 1.02 12.83
N PRO A 56 -7.86 0.25 12.29
CA PRO A 56 -7.77 -1.21 12.26
C PRO A 56 -6.69 -1.71 11.29
N CYS A 57 -6.05 -0.81 10.55
CA CYS A 57 -4.95 -1.06 9.62
C CYS A 57 -3.73 -0.22 9.98
N THR A 58 -2.60 -0.52 9.35
CA THR A 58 -1.45 0.38 9.32
C THR A 58 -1.61 1.33 8.14
N TYR A 59 -1.30 2.61 8.32
CA TYR A 59 -1.34 3.61 7.25
C TYR A 59 0.05 4.24 7.06
N ARG A 60 0.49 4.29 5.81
CA ARG A 60 1.68 5.00 5.37
C ARG A 60 1.32 5.92 4.22
N ALA A 61 2.11 6.96 4.03
CA ALA A 61 1.97 7.86 2.90
C ALA A 61 3.18 7.76 1.99
N ASP A 62 2.91 7.73 0.69
CA ASP A 62 3.90 7.77 -0.37
C ASP A 62 3.40 8.72 -1.47
N LYS A 63 4.30 9.50 -2.09
CA LYS A 63 3.92 10.51 -3.09
C LYS A 63 3.11 9.92 -4.25
N ASN A 64 3.34 8.65 -4.59
CA ASN A 64 2.67 7.92 -5.66
C ASN A 64 1.61 6.94 -5.14
N ALA A 65 1.34 6.98 -3.83
CA ALA A 65 0.50 6.04 -3.10
C ALA A 65 0.80 4.59 -3.52
N SER A 66 2.08 4.23 -3.65
CA SER A 66 2.55 2.92 -4.10
C SER A 66 3.37 2.22 -3.02
N MET A 67 3.49 0.90 -3.16
CA MET A 67 4.48 0.15 -2.39
C MET A 67 5.88 0.67 -2.72
N SER A 68 6.60 1.09 -1.68
CA SER A 68 8.02 1.42 -1.78
C SER A 68 8.81 0.38 -0.99
N GLN A 69 10.10 0.25 -1.31
CA GLN A 69 10.98 -0.66 -0.60
C GLN A 69 11.02 -0.37 0.92
N ALA A 70 11.02 0.90 1.32
CA ALA A 70 11.00 1.29 2.72
C ALA A 70 9.72 0.84 3.43
N ILE A 71 8.56 1.06 2.80
CA ILE A 71 7.26 0.63 3.36
C ILE A 71 7.19 -0.91 3.41
N PHE A 72 7.69 -1.60 2.40
CA PHE A 72 7.72 -3.05 2.37
C PHE A 72 8.64 -3.63 3.46
N GLY A 73 9.85 -3.08 3.61
CA GLY A 73 10.80 -3.49 4.66
C GLY A 73 10.27 -3.26 6.07
N GLU A 74 9.64 -2.11 6.31
CA GLU A 74 8.94 -1.84 7.57
C GLU A 74 7.84 -2.89 7.83
N ARG A 75 7.02 -3.18 6.81
CA ARG A 75 5.96 -4.16 6.96
C ARG A 75 6.50 -5.55 7.28
N LEU A 76 7.58 -5.98 6.61
CA LEU A 76 8.25 -7.25 6.90
C LEU A 76 8.77 -7.34 8.33
N SER A 77 9.35 -6.25 8.86
CA SER A 77 9.81 -6.22 10.26
C SER A 77 8.66 -6.41 11.26
N LEU A 78 7.52 -5.76 11.01
CA LEU A 78 6.31 -5.92 11.83
C LEU A 78 5.79 -7.36 11.79
N ILE A 79 5.67 -7.94 10.59
CA ILE A 79 5.22 -9.34 10.44
C ILE A 79 6.20 -10.28 11.15
N ASN A 80 7.51 -10.07 11.00
CA ASN A 80 8.51 -10.92 11.65
C ASN A 80 8.37 -10.89 13.17
N SER A 81 8.09 -9.71 13.74
CA SER A 81 7.84 -9.55 15.18
C SER A 81 6.54 -10.25 15.62
N GLU A 82 5.48 -10.15 14.83
CA GLU A 82 4.20 -10.85 15.08
C GLU A 82 4.39 -12.38 15.06
N ILE A 83 5.06 -12.90 14.04
CA ILE A 83 5.33 -14.34 13.89
C ILE A 83 6.28 -14.84 14.98
N LYS A 84 7.30 -14.06 15.34
CA LYS A 84 8.21 -14.38 16.46
C LYS A 84 7.46 -14.46 17.79
N ARG A 85 6.58 -13.49 18.08
CA ARG A 85 5.75 -13.48 19.29
C ARG A 85 4.78 -14.66 19.33
N ALA A 86 4.29 -15.10 18.17
CA ALA A 86 3.48 -16.30 18.05
C ALA A 86 4.30 -17.61 18.12
N ASN A 87 5.62 -17.54 18.31
CA ASN A 87 6.55 -18.67 18.29
C ASN A 87 6.43 -19.55 17.03
N ARG A 88 6.25 -18.91 15.87
CA ARG A 88 6.08 -19.57 14.57
C ARG A 88 7.24 -19.26 13.63
N ARG A 89 7.31 -20.01 12.54
CA ARG A 89 8.14 -19.68 11.36
C ARG A 89 7.29 -19.83 10.12
N ILE A 90 7.43 -18.91 9.17
CA ILE A 90 6.64 -18.90 7.95
C ILE A 90 7.49 -18.70 6.70
N LEU A 91 6.96 -19.18 5.58
CA LEU A 91 7.39 -18.81 4.24
C LEU A 91 6.44 -17.74 3.70
N LEU A 92 6.96 -16.57 3.36
CA LEU A 92 6.21 -15.50 2.73
C LEU A 92 6.50 -15.49 1.23
N LEU A 93 5.46 -15.64 0.42
CA LEU A 93 5.55 -15.54 -1.04
C LEU A 93 5.24 -14.10 -1.44
N ALA A 94 6.11 -13.46 -2.22
CA ALA A 94 5.95 -12.08 -2.66
C ALA A 94 6.30 -11.93 -4.14
N ASP A 95 5.73 -10.93 -4.81
CA ASP A 95 6.17 -10.58 -6.15
C ASP A 95 7.56 -9.90 -6.10
N SER A 96 8.33 -10.04 -7.18
CA SER A 96 9.68 -9.45 -7.29
C SER A 96 9.70 -7.91 -7.42
N CYS A 97 8.51 -7.28 -7.43
CA CYS A 97 8.27 -5.91 -7.89
C CYS A 97 9.00 -4.78 -7.11
N CYS A 98 9.54 -5.04 -5.91
CA CYS A 98 10.10 -4.00 -5.02
C CYS A 98 11.44 -4.37 -4.33
N THR A 99 12.21 -5.31 -4.87
CA THR A 99 13.08 -6.18 -4.04
C THR A 99 14.57 -5.86 -3.99
N HIS A 100 15.07 -4.84 -4.66
CA HIS A 100 16.51 -4.55 -4.58
C HIS A 100 16.87 -3.91 -3.21
N ASN A 101 17.32 -4.75 -2.26
CA ASN A 101 17.91 -4.44 -0.94
C ASN A 101 17.03 -4.60 0.32
N VAL A 102 15.91 -5.34 0.32
CA VAL A 102 15.29 -5.76 1.61
C VAL A 102 15.97 -7.05 2.12
N LEU A 103 17.27 -6.96 2.37
CA LEU A 103 18.06 -8.01 3.00
C LEU A 103 18.16 -7.75 4.50
N SER A 104 17.03 -7.56 5.15
CA SER A 104 16.97 -7.69 6.60
C SER A 104 17.08 -9.17 6.93
N ILE A 105 18.04 -9.56 7.78
CA ILE A 105 18.07 -10.93 8.31
C ILE A 105 16.83 -11.11 9.20
N LEU A 106 15.78 -11.73 8.66
CA LEU A 106 14.55 -12.02 9.37
C LEU A 106 14.70 -13.38 10.09
N ALA A 107 14.45 -13.42 11.39
CA ALA A 107 14.64 -14.62 12.19
C ALA A 107 13.54 -15.69 12.01
N ASN A 108 12.31 -15.26 11.70
CA ASN A 108 11.12 -16.12 11.69
C ASN A 108 10.38 -16.13 10.34
N ILE A 109 10.87 -15.37 9.36
CA ILE A 109 10.28 -15.30 8.02
C ILE A 109 11.36 -15.60 6.98
N LYS A 110 11.08 -16.56 6.10
CA LYS A 110 11.80 -16.70 4.84
C LYS A 110 10.94 -16.09 3.73
N VAL A 111 11.50 -15.17 2.96
CA VAL A 111 10.80 -14.56 1.82
C VAL A 111 11.23 -15.28 0.54
N VAL A 112 10.27 -15.65 -0.31
CA VAL A 112 10.50 -16.24 -1.63
C VAL A 112 9.77 -15.40 -2.66
N PHE A 113 10.47 -15.05 -3.74
CA PHE A 113 9.96 -14.25 -4.84
C PHE A 113 9.60 -15.14 -6.03
N PHE A 114 8.55 -14.76 -6.76
CA PHE A 114 8.07 -15.41 -7.97
C PHE A 114 7.70 -14.38 -9.05
#